data_AF-A0A1F5CQ15-F1
#
_entry.id   AF-A0A1F5CQ15-F1
#
_cell.length_a   1.000
_cell.length_b   1.000
_cell.length_c   1.000
_cell.angle_alpha   90.00
_cell.angle_beta   90.00
_cell.angle_gamma   90.00
#
_symmetry.space_group_name_H-M   'P 1'
#
loop_
_entity.id
_entity.type
_entity.pdbx_description
1 polymer ?
#
loop_
_entity_poly.entity_id
_entity_poly.type
_entity_poly.pdbx_seq_one_letter_code
_entity_poly.pdbx_strand_id
1 'polypeptide(L)'
;MLAPCEIAVKCALPSVRAMIAEKLVNKHNLNQAEAAKLLGVSQPAISLYCRKIRGKAINLGNDRAIENLIERLAERLAKGKLPRKEFVLKLCEICRTIRAKGLLCETHKAFDPSIDIENCDVCSTPNSLACLADSQH
;
A
#
# COMPACT_ATOMS: atom_id res chain seq x y z
N MET A 1 -6.48 19.59 -9.89
CA MET A 1 -5.13 19.06 -9.69
C MET A 1 -4.95 18.50 -8.29
N LEU A 2 -5.00 17.16 -8.18
CA LEU A 2 -4.60 16.44 -6.97
C LEU A 2 -3.16 15.95 -7.15
N ALA A 3 -2.33 16.10 -6.13
CA ALA A 3 -0.98 15.53 -6.15
C ALA A 3 -1.04 14.00 -6.18
N PRO A 4 -0.06 13.30 -6.78
CA PRO A 4 -0.04 11.83 -6.80
C PRO A 4 -0.12 11.20 -5.40
N CYS A 5 0.44 11.85 -4.38
CA CYS A 5 0.35 11.41 -2.99
C CYS A 5 -1.08 11.47 -2.45
N GLU A 6 -1.89 12.45 -2.84
CA GLU A 6 -3.30 12.54 -2.42
C GLU A 6 -4.13 11.42 -3.05
N ILE A 7 -3.88 11.10 -4.33
CA ILE A 7 -4.48 9.94 -4.99
C ILE A 7 -4.02 8.64 -4.32
N ALA A 8 -2.74 8.52 -3.99
CA ALA A 8 -2.20 7.35 -3.31
C ALA A 8 -2.87 7.11 -1.95
N VAL A 9 -3.09 8.16 -1.15
CA VAL A 9 -3.79 8.04 0.14
C VAL A 9 -5.27 7.66 -0.04
N LYS A 10 -5.94 8.20 -1.06
CA LYS A 10 -7.35 7.91 -1.35
C LYS A 10 -7.57 6.51 -1.93
N CYS A 11 -6.62 6.00 -2.72
CA CYS A 11 -6.81 4.81 -3.55
C CYS A 11 -5.79 3.70 -3.26
N ALA A 12 -4.49 3.97 -3.43
CA ALA A 12 -3.45 2.95 -3.33
C ALA A 12 -3.27 2.42 -1.89
N LEU A 13 -3.16 3.28 -0.89
CA LEU A 13 -2.95 2.86 0.51
C LEU A 13 -4.10 1.99 1.04
N PRO A 14 -5.39 2.32 0.80
CA PRO A 14 -6.49 1.42 1.13
C PRO A 14 -6.39 0.07 0.41
N SER A 15 -5.98 0.03 -0.86
CA SER A 15 -5.79 -1.21 -1.61
C SER A 15 -4.66 -2.07 -1.06
N VAL A 16 -3.51 -1.47 -0.78
CA VAL A 16 -2.37 -2.15 -0.13
C VAL A 16 -2.78 -2.71 1.23
N ARG A 17 -3.45 -1.91 2.07
CA ARG A 17 -3.93 -2.37 3.39
C ARG A 17 -4.92 -3.52 3.26
N ALA A 18 -5.81 -3.48 2.26
CA ALA A 18 -6.76 -4.57 2.03
C ALA A 18 -6.06 -5.87 1.67
N MET A 19 -5.07 -5.82 0.76
CA MET A 19 -4.30 -7.00 0.37
C MET A 19 -3.49 -7.58 1.53
N ILE A 20 -2.88 -6.74 2.39
CA ILE A 20 -2.20 -7.21 3.61
C ILE A 20 -3.22 -7.88 4.55
N ALA A 21 -4.38 -7.25 4.78
CA ALA A 21 -5.42 -7.80 5.65
C ALA A 21 -5.93 -9.17 5.15
N GLU A 22 -6.19 -9.31 3.84
CA GLU A 22 -6.60 -10.58 3.22
C GLU A 22 -5.54 -11.68 3.44
N LYS A 23 -4.25 -11.37 3.30
CA LYS A 23 -3.17 -12.35 3.55
C LYS A 23 -3.08 -12.74 5.02
N LEU A 24 -3.16 -11.78 5.94
CA LEU A 24 -3.12 -12.07 7.37
C LEU A 24 -4.28 -12.99 7.79
N VAL A 25 -5.49 -12.72 7.31
CA VAL A 25 -6.67 -13.51 7.67
C VAL A 25 -6.67 -14.87 6.97
N ASN A 26 -6.49 -14.89 5.63
CA ASN A 26 -6.72 -16.10 4.84
C ASN A 26 -5.48 -17.01 4.76
N LYS A 27 -4.27 -16.45 4.76
CA LYS A 27 -3.03 -17.24 4.61
C LYS A 27 -2.36 -17.53 5.94
N HIS A 28 -2.42 -16.58 6.88
CA HIS A 28 -1.84 -16.73 8.22
C HIS A 28 -2.86 -17.11 9.29
N ASN A 29 -4.13 -17.32 8.92
CA ASN A 29 -5.20 -17.76 9.81
C ASN A 29 -5.41 -16.87 11.05
N LEU A 30 -5.06 -15.58 10.95
CA LEU A 30 -5.32 -14.63 12.02
C LEU A 30 -6.79 -14.23 12.03
N ASN A 31 -7.35 -14.01 13.22
CA ASN A 31 -8.67 -13.43 13.32
C ASN A 31 -8.63 -11.92 12.99
N GLN A 32 -9.80 -11.32 12.75
CA GLN A 32 -9.88 -9.92 12.33
C GLN A 32 -9.33 -8.94 13.38
N ALA A 33 -9.43 -9.27 14.67
CA ALA A 33 -8.93 -8.40 15.74
C ALA A 33 -7.39 -8.43 15.82
N GLU A 34 -6.78 -9.60 15.65
CA GLU A 34 -5.33 -9.76 15.54
C GLU A 34 -4.77 -9.03 14.32
N ALA A 35 -5.40 -9.22 13.16
CA ALA A 35 -5.02 -8.51 11.93
C ALA A 35 -5.15 -6.98 12.10
N ALA A 36 -6.23 -6.51 12.74
CA ALA A 36 -6.44 -5.09 13.02
C ALA A 36 -5.32 -4.50 13.90
N LYS A 37 -4.94 -5.22 14.95
CA LYS A 37 -3.84 -4.84 15.85
C LYS A 37 -2.51 -4.74 15.09
N LEU A 38 -2.20 -5.72 14.25
CA LEU A 38 -0.95 -5.74 13.47
C LEU A 38 -0.90 -4.62 12.41
N LEU A 39 -2.02 -4.32 11.74
CA LEU A 39 -2.09 -3.24 10.73
C LEU A 39 -2.23 -1.84 11.34
N GLY A 40 -2.55 -1.72 12.63
CA GLY A 40 -2.84 -0.45 13.27
C GLY A 40 -4.12 0.20 12.71
N VAL A 41 -5.16 -0.61 12.47
CA VAL A 41 -6.48 -0.16 12.00
C VAL A 41 -7.58 -0.72 12.90
N SER A 42 -8.83 -0.29 12.70
CA SER A 42 -9.96 -0.85 13.43
C SER A 42 -10.36 -2.23 12.86
N GLN A 43 -10.92 -3.11 13.69
CA GLN A 43 -11.47 -4.39 13.22
C GLN A 43 -12.56 -4.19 12.14
N PRO A 44 -13.49 -3.21 12.24
CA PRO A 44 -14.39 -2.90 11.14
C PRO A 44 -13.67 -2.59 9.81
N ALA A 45 -12.52 -1.92 9.85
CA ALA A 45 -11.74 -1.68 8.63
C ALA A 45 -11.25 -2.99 8.00
N ILE A 46 -10.79 -3.96 8.80
CA ILE A 46 -10.43 -5.31 8.31
C ILE A 46 -11.62 -6.01 7.68
N SER A 47 -12.78 -5.99 8.33
CA SER A 47 -14.02 -6.57 7.77
C SER A 47 -14.38 -5.95 6.42
N LEU A 48 -14.31 -4.63 6.29
CA LEU A 48 -14.57 -3.91 5.03
C LEU A 48 -13.52 -4.22 3.94
N TYR A 49 -12.27 -4.45 4.32
CA TYR A 49 -11.22 -4.89 3.41
C TYR A 49 -11.48 -6.30 2.89
N CYS A 50 -11.69 -7.28 3.77
CA CYS A 50 -11.93 -8.67 3.37
C CYS A 50 -13.21 -8.83 2.54
N ARG A 51 -14.23 -7.98 2.76
CA ARG A 51 -15.46 -7.93 1.94
C ARG A 51 -15.30 -7.15 0.63
N LYS A 52 -14.11 -6.60 0.35
CA LYS A 52 -13.80 -5.78 -0.83
C LYS A 52 -14.75 -4.58 -1.00
N ILE A 53 -15.29 -4.08 0.12
CA ILE A 53 -16.07 -2.84 0.15
C ILE A 53 -15.11 -1.64 0.09
N ARG A 54 -13.94 -1.77 0.74
CA ARG A 54 -12.85 -0.79 0.73
C ARG A 54 -11.58 -1.41 0.14
N GLY A 55 -10.75 -0.60 -0.54
CA GLY A 55 -9.45 -1.05 -1.05
C GLY A 55 -9.48 -1.67 -2.46
N LYS A 56 -10.52 -1.41 -3.25
CA LYS A 56 -10.66 -1.91 -4.63
C LYS A 56 -10.47 -0.83 -5.71
N ALA A 57 -10.00 0.36 -5.34
CA ALA A 57 -9.88 1.48 -6.27
C ALA A 57 -8.82 1.23 -7.36
N ILE A 58 -7.79 0.43 -7.05
CA ILE A 58 -6.70 0.09 -7.96
C ILE A 58 -6.49 -1.42 -7.91
N ASN A 59 -6.37 -2.05 -9.07
CA ASN A 59 -6.06 -3.47 -9.17
C ASN A 59 -4.54 -3.70 -9.10
N LEU A 60 -4.02 -3.75 -7.89
CA LEU A 60 -2.59 -3.98 -7.63
C LEU A 60 -2.18 -5.46 -7.68
N GLY A 61 -3.13 -6.40 -7.56
CA GLY A 61 -2.85 -7.83 -7.47
C GLY A 61 -2.28 -8.45 -8.76
N ASN A 62 -2.44 -7.76 -9.89
CA ASN A 62 -1.88 -8.21 -11.17
C ASN A 62 -0.37 -7.90 -11.31
N ASP A 63 0.19 -7.01 -10.46
CA ASP A 63 1.61 -6.68 -10.50
C ASP A 63 2.41 -7.58 -9.55
N ARG A 64 3.22 -8.48 -10.12
CA ARG A 64 4.03 -9.44 -9.34
C ARG A 64 4.99 -8.77 -8.35
N ALA A 65 5.52 -7.59 -8.65
CA ALA A 65 6.45 -6.92 -7.75
C ALA A 65 5.72 -6.38 -6.51
N ILE A 66 4.55 -5.77 -6.72
CA ILE A 66 3.69 -5.30 -5.62
C ILE A 66 3.19 -6.48 -4.78
N GLU A 67 2.72 -7.54 -5.42
CA GLU A 67 2.25 -8.75 -4.74
C GLU A 67 3.35 -9.37 -3.85
N ASN A 68 4.58 -9.48 -4.37
CA ASN A 68 5.73 -9.99 -3.62
C ASN A 68 6.16 -9.07 -2.46
N LEU A 69 6.01 -7.75 -2.57
CA LEU A 69 6.28 -6.82 -1.47
C LEU A 69 5.23 -6.96 -0.36
N ILE A 70 3.96 -7.05 -0.74
CA ILE A 70 2.83 -7.20 0.18
C ILE A 70 2.89 -8.56 0.89
N GLU A 71 3.20 -9.63 0.17
CA GLU A 71 3.36 -10.99 0.71
C GLU A 71 4.45 -11.02 1.80
N ARG A 72 5.65 -10.52 1.48
CA ARG A 72 6.76 -10.46 2.44
C ARG A 72 6.43 -9.60 3.65
N LEU A 73 5.68 -8.51 3.46
CA LEU A 73 5.25 -7.64 4.55
C LEU A 73 4.25 -8.35 5.48
N ALA A 74 3.24 -9.02 4.91
CA ALA A 74 2.24 -9.79 5.66
C ALA A 74 2.88 -10.93 6.45
N GLU A 75 3.81 -11.67 5.83
CA GLU A 75 4.53 -12.76 6.51
C GLU A 75 5.32 -12.28 7.72
N ARG A 76 6.01 -11.13 7.59
CA ARG A 76 6.78 -10.56 8.70
C ARG A 76 5.91 -10.03 9.83
N LEU A 77 4.75 -9.45 9.50
CA LEU A 77 3.74 -9.05 10.48
C LEU A 77 3.20 -10.26 11.23
N ALA A 78 2.81 -11.32 10.53
CA ALA A 78 2.27 -12.53 11.14
C ALA A 78 3.27 -13.22 12.09
N LYS A 79 4.57 -13.15 11.77
CA LYS A 79 5.65 -13.67 12.64
C LYS A 79 5.99 -12.77 13.84
N GLY A 80 5.39 -11.58 13.96
CA GLY A 80 5.69 -10.61 15.02
C GLY A 80 7.10 -10.00 14.95
N LYS A 81 7.77 -10.07 13.79
CA LYS A 81 9.19 -9.68 13.61
C LYS A 81 9.37 -8.33 12.91
N LEU A 82 8.40 -7.42 13.05
CA LEU A 82 8.41 -6.15 12.33
C LEU A 82 8.18 -4.95 13.27
N PRO A 83 9.24 -4.19 13.60
CA PRO A 83 9.11 -2.93 14.32
C PRO A 83 8.22 -1.93 13.57
N ARG A 84 7.52 -1.07 14.31
CA ARG A 84 6.61 -0.06 13.73
C ARG A 84 7.28 0.84 12.71
N LYS A 85 8.52 1.31 12.98
CA LYS A 85 9.32 2.11 12.04
C LYS A 85 9.48 1.39 10.72
N GLU A 86 9.85 0.11 10.76
CA GLU A 86 10.08 -0.69 9.57
C GLU A 86 8.78 -0.99 8.80
N PHE A 87 7.67 -1.21 9.49
CA PHE A 87 6.35 -1.32 8.84
C PHE A 87 6.01 -0.08 8.01
N VAL A 88 6.23 1.12 8.57
CA VAL A 88 6.00 2.38 7.85
C VAL A 88 6.93 2.49 6.64
N LEU A 89 8.22 2.16 6.80
CA LEU A 89 9.18 2.17 5.69
C LEU A 89 8.76 1.23 4.55
N LYS A 90 8.27 0.03 4.88
CA LYS A 90 7.79 -0.95 3.90
C LYS A 90 6.51 -0.50 3.19
N LEU A 91 5.58 0.16 3.88
CA LEU A 91 4.42 0.79 3.24
C LEU A 91 4.83 1.92 2.29
N CYS A 92 5.79 2.76 2.68
CA CYS A 92 6.34 3.82 1.84
C CYS A 92 7.07 3.25 0.61
N GLU A 93 7.81 2.14 0.77
CA GLU A 93 8.42 1.40 -0.34
C GLU A 93 7.36 0.94 -1.34
N ILE A 94 6.31 0.25 -0.88
CA ILE A 94 5.20 -0.19 -1.74
C ILE A 94 4.57 1.00 -2.46
N CYS A 95 4.27 2.10 -1.76
CA CYS A 95 3.68 3.29 -2.36
C CYS A 95 4.58 3.95 -3.41
N ARG A 96 5.91 3.98 -3.19
CA ARG A 96 6.88 4.45 -4.20
C ARG A 96 6.91 3.53 -5.41
N THR A 97 6.93 2.22 -5.21
CA THR A 97 6.91 1.24 -6.30
C THR A 97 5.64 1.37 -7.14
N ILE A 98 4.46 1.54 -6.52
CA ILE A 98 3.20 1.76 -7.23
C ILE A 98 3.28 2.99 -8.14
N ARG A 99 3.82 4.10 -7.61
CA ARG A 99 3.98 5.36 -8.36
C ARG A 99 4.99 5.24 -9.49
N ALA A 100 6.18 4.71 -9.20
CA ALA A 100 7.26 4.57 -10.18
C ALA A 100 6.89 3.63 -11.34
N LYS A 101 6.01 2.65 -11.10
CA LYS A 101 5.50 1.75 -12.14
C LYS A 101 4.28 2.30 -12.89
N GLY A 102 3.84 3.53 -12.63
CA GLY A 102 2.68 4.13 -13.28
C GLY A 102 1.34 3.50 -12.92
N LEU A 103 1.27 2.64 -11.90
CA LEU A 103 0.05 1.91 -11.52
C LEU A 103 -1.05 2.81 -10.94
N LEU A 104 -0.73 4.08 -10.70
CA LEU A 104 -1.66 5.13 -10.26
C LEU A 104 -2.17 6.02 -11.40
N CYS A 105 -1.59 5.96 -12.60
CA CYS A 105 -1.82 6.95 -13.65
C CYS A 105 -3.28 6.96 -14.14
N GLU A 106 -3.87 5.79 -14.42
CA GLU A 106 -5.28 5.69 -14.82
C GLU A 106 -6.23 6.25 -13.77
N THR A 107 -5.97 5.93 -12.49
CA THR A 107 -6.74 6.49 -11.38
C THR A 107 -6.54 7.99 -11.26
N HIS A 108 -5.31 8.48 -11.43
CA HIS A 108 -5.00 9.90 -11.37
C HIS A 108 -5.73 10.68 -12.46
N LYS A 109 -5.72 10.18 -13.71
CA LYS A 109 -6.49 10.74 -14.84
C LYS A 109 -8.00 10.69 -14.61
N ALA A 110 -8.51 9.66 -13.94
CA ALA A 110 -9.93 9.61 -13.57
C ALA A 110 -10.33 10.72 -12.57
N PHE A 111 -9.42 11.15 -11.69
CA PHE A 111 -9.64 12.29 -10.79
C PHE A 111 -9.36 13.65 -11.45
N ASP A 112 -8.45 13.70 -12.41
CA ASP A 112 -8.08 14.90 -13.15
C ASP A 112 -7.91 14.57 -14.65
N PRO A 113 -9.00 14.70 -15.45
CA PRO A 113 -8.99 14.33 -16.87
C PRO A 113 -8.04 15.16 -17.74
N SER A 114 -7.49 16.26 -17.22
CA SER A 114 -6.50 17.09 -17.93
C SER A 114 -5.11 16.46 -18.00
N ILE A 115 -4.87 15.37 -17.26
CA ILE A 115 -3.59 14.66 -17.24
C ILE A 115 -3.37 13.89 -18.54
N ASP A 116 -2.28 14.22 -19.21
CA ASP A 116 -1.71 13.44 -20.30
C ASP A 116 -0.73 12.40 -19.72
N ILE A 117 -1.13 11.12 -19.70
CA ILE A 117 -0.33 10.03 -19.12
C ILE A 117 0.94 9.80 -19.93
N GLU A 118 0.90 9.94 -21.26
CA GLU A 118 2.03 9.62 -22.14
C GLU A 118 3.19 10.60 -21.95
N ASN A 119 2.88 11.85 -21.58
CA ASN A 119 3.85 12.93 -21.39
C ASN A 119 4.06 13.30 -19.92
N CYS A 120 3.59 12.48 -18.97
CA CYS A 120 3.71 12.73 -17.52
C CYS A 120 4.92 12.01 -16.92
N ASP A 121 5.80 12.76 -16.23
CA ASP A 121 7.03 12.24 -15.59
C ASP A 121 7.08 12.47 -14.07
N VAL A 122 6.00 13.01 -13.48
CA VAL A 122 5.91 13.46 -12.07
C VAL A 122 6.24 12.34 -11.07
N CYS A 123 5.85 11.09 -11.36
CA CYS A 123 6.08 9.94 -10.47
C CYS A 123 7.35 9.14 -10.80
N SER A 124 7.99 9.45 -11.93
CA SER A 124 9.11 8.69 -12.50
C SER A 124 10.44 9.03 -11.84
N THR A 125 10.52 10.18 -11.14
CA THR A 125 11.73 10.61 -10.46
C THR A 125 11.90 9.91 -9.11
N PRO A 126 13.04 9.27 -8.84
CA PRO A 126 13.33 8.75 -7.52
C PRO A 126 13.55 9.94 -6.60
N ASN A 127 12.53 10.31 -5.83
CA ASN A 127 12.74 11.24 -4.73
C ASN A 127 13.69 10.53 -3.74
N SER A 128 14.95 10.96 -3.76
CA SER A 128 16.13 10.40 -3.09
C SER A 128 16.10 10.57 -1.57
N LEU A 129 14.97 10.99 -1.02
CA LEU A 129 14.68 10.87 0.40
C LEU A 129 14.52 9.38 0.75
N ALA A 130 15.64 8.69 0.89
CA ALA A 130 15.73 7.61 1.84
C ALA A 130 15.16 8.18 3.14
N CYS A 131 14.07 7.61 3.65
CA CYS A 131 13.70 7.87 5.04
C CYS A 131 14.91 7.43 5.84
N LEU A 132 15.74 8.39 6.27
CA LEU A 132 17.03 8.11 6.89
C LEU A 132 16.80 7.10 8.01
N ALA A 133 17.26 5.89 7.77
CA ALA A 133 17.41 4.89 8.81
C ALA A 133 18.67 5.25 9.59
N ASP A 134 18.76 6.48 10.06
CA ASP A 134 19.80 6.80 11.02
C ASP A 134 19.52 6.00 12.28
N SER A 135 20.59 5.30 12.59
CA SER A 135 20.77 4.30 13.61
C SER A 135 21.11 5.01 14.92
N GLN A 136 20.89 4.32 16.04
CA GLN A 136 21.41 4.63 17.38
C GLN A 136 20.63 5.69 18.17
N HIS A 137 19.72 5.24 19.04
CA HIS A 137 19.94 5.13 20.50
C HIS A 137 18.88 4.20 21.09
#